data_AF-A0A3S4HWN4-F1
#
_entry.id   AF-A0A3S4HWN4-F1
#
_cell.length_a   1.000
_cell.length_b   1.000
_cell.length_c   1.000
_cell.angle_alpha   90.00
_cell.angle_beta   90.00
_cell.angle_gamma   90.00
#
_symmetry.space_group_name_H-M   'P 1'
#
loop_
_entity.id
_entity.type
_entity.pdbx_description
1 polymer ?
#
loop_
_entity_poly.entity_id
_entity_poly.type
_entity_poly.pdbx_seq_one_letter_code
_entity_poly.pdbx_strand_id
1 'polypeptide(L)'
;MTAAINTGKAYTGLRAALDLSASILDPLALFNAYKTRVVADGGYIPDESGCLARFDFLLNNGMYDRATICAAPAFGLKADGEGNVQTVYNMLGESGDLLAGSQGTPPLPMKYDAAAKSVIIQITSGGGWYLKSRANQIIHKAGTYLIAGRMSDLNRADNNGIQMGYNISNLSMAYMRTMITNGQAVTESWRYGTRDSGWPAAGTGNALNVAATIYADYVPSAGLFKVSQGVIEGYEKGKLTASTNSVTGRLADLSNNNAPLLIGGAQTAGGVAACYGAFMDALYLHTADESDAILASRLGI
;
A
#
# COMPACT_ATOMS: atom_id res chain seq x y z
N MET A 1 -10.01 23.61 -15.98
CA MET A 1 -9.05 22.56 -16.34
C MET A 1 -7.72 23.23 -16.60
N THR A 2 -6.73 23.01 -15.75
CA THR A 2 -5.36 23.52 -15.96
C THR A 2 -4.53 22.33 -16.41
N ALA A 3 -4.08 22.34 -17.66
CA ALA A 3 -3.24 21.28 -18.21
C ALA A 3 -1.78 21.55 -17.77
N ALA A 4 -1.20 20.62 -17.00
CA ALA A 4 0.24 20.61 -16.75
C ALA A 4 0.93 19.93 -17.96
N ILE A 5 1.84 20.64 -18.63
CA ILE A 5 2.64 20.11 -19.73
C ILE A 5 4.08 19.98 -19.23
N ASN A 6 4.58 18.75 -19.08
CA ASN A 6 6.00 18.47 -18.91
C ASN A 6 6.58 18.03 -20.26
N THR A 7 7.43 18.87 -20.87
CA THR A 7 8.00 18.61 -22.20
C THR A 7 9.26 17.74 -22.18
N GLY A 8 9.85 17.50 -21.00
CA GLY A 8 11.05 16.66 -20.83
C GLY A 8 12.28 17.08 -21.63
N LYS A 9 12.32 18.28 -22.21
CA LYS A 9 13.42 18.76 -23.07
C LYS A 9 13.95 20.12 -22.59
N ALA A 10 15.27 20.20 -22.41
CA ALA A 10 15.95 21.48 -22.21
C ALA A 10 15.76 22.36 -23.46
N TYR A 11 15.22 23.56 -23.27
CA TYR A 11 15.02 24.53 -24.35
C TYR A 11 16.32 25.32 -24.60
N THR A 12 16.92 25.15 -25.78
CA THR A 12 18.14 25.85 -26.21
C THR A 12 17.91 26.76 -27.43
N GLY A 13 16.65 27.17 -27.66
CA GLY A 13 16.28 28.00 -28.80
C GLY A 13 16.57 29.49 -28.60
N LEU A 14 16.51 30.25 -29.70
CA LEU A 14 16.76 31.70 -29.73
C LEU A 14 15.57 32.57 -29.26
N ARG A 15 14.40 31.99 -28.97
CA ARG A 15 13.23 32.73 -28.47
C ARG A 15 13.19 32.65 -26.94
N ALA A 16 12.51 33.58 -26.30
CA ALA A 16 12.25 33.46 -24.86
C ALA A 16 11.52 32.14 -24.59
N ALA A 17 12.03 31.34 -23.64
CA ALA A 17 11.35 30.14 -23.20
C ALA A 17 10.01 30.49 -22.57
N LEU A 18 9.01 29.62 -22.77
CA LEU A 18 7.75 29.74 -22.04
C LEU A 18 8.01 29.28 -20.60
N ASP A 19 7.81 30.18 -19.63
CA ASP A 19 7.90 29.83 -18.22
C ASP A 19 6.65 29.05 -17.79
N LEU A 20 6.82 27.74 -17.60
CA LEU A 20 5.79 26.85 -17.10
C LEU A 20 6.07 26.40 -15.66
N SER A 21 7.02 27.03 -14.96
CA SER A 21 7.42 26.63 -13.60
C SER A 21 6.22 26.56 -12.65
N ALA A 22 5.29 27.51 -12.73
CA ALA A 22 4.03 27.53 -11.97
C ALA A 22 3.03 26.42 -12.34
N SER A 23 3.27 25.69 -13.45
CA SER A 23 2.45 24.58 -13.93
C SER A 23 3.07 23.20 -13.66
N ILE A 24 4.27 23.16 -13.07
CA ILE A 24 4.96 21.93 -12.68
C ILE A 24 4.66 21.68 -11.20
N LEU A 25 4.31 20.43 -10.86
CA LEU A 25 4.16 20.03 -9.46
C LEU A 25 5.53 20.10 -8.78
N ASP A 26 5.62 20.91 -7.73
CA ASP A 26 6.83 21.05 -6.89
C ASP A 26 6.73 20.14 -5.66
N PRO A 27 7.67 19.18 -5.47
CA PRO A 27 7.72 18.31 -4.31
C PRO A 27 7.68 19.08 -2.98
N LEU A 28 8.39 20.20 -2.87
CA LEU A 28 8.45 20.98 -1.64
C LEU A 28 7.11 21.66 -1.35
N ALA A 29 6.47 22.23 -2.36
CA ALA A 29 5.13 22.80 -2.22
C ALA A 29 4.09 21.75 -1.80
N LEU A 30 4.11 20.56 -2.41
CA LEU A 30 3.22 19.46 -2.04
C LEU A 30 3.48 18.97 -0.60
N PHE A 31 4.73 18.80 -0.21
CA PHE A 31 5.11 18.45 1.15
C PHE A 31 4.62 19.49 2.16
N ASN A 32 4.80 20.79 1.89
CA ASN A 32 4.36 21.86 2.77
C ASN A 32 2.82 21.92 2.92
N ALA A 33 2.10 21.69 1.82
CA ALA A 33 0.64 21.59 1.85
C ALA A 33 0.18 20.37 2.67
N TYR A 34 0.82 19.22 2.45
CA TYR A 34 0.57 18.01 3.22
C TYR A 34 0.87 18.18 4.71
N LYS A 35 2.02 18.76 5.06
CA LYS A 35 2.41 19.06 6.45
C LYS A 35 1.40 19.97 7.13
N THR A 36 0.96 21.04 6.45
CA THR A 36 -0.09 21.93 6.95
C THR A 36 -1.37 21.16 7.28
N ARG A 37 -1.80 20.25 6.40
CA ARG A 37 -2.99 19.40 6.62
C ARG A 37 -2.82 18.49 7.85
N VAL A 38 -1.68 17.81 7.95
CA VAL A 38 -1.37 16.89 9.07
C VAL A 38 -1.40 17.64 10.40
N VAL A 39 -0.72 18.79 10.49
CA VAL A 39 -0.66 19.58 11.71
C VAL A 39 -2.01 20.19 12.07
N ALA A 40 -2.79 20.65 11.08
CA ALA A 40 -4.13 21.21 11.32
C ALA A 40 -5.10 20.17 11.91
N ASP A 41 -4.95 18.89 11.58
CA ASP A 41 -5.72 17.80 12.19
C ASP A 41 -5.09 17.28 13.51
N GLY A 42 -4.03 17.92 14.02
CA GLY A 42 -3.37 17.53 15.27
C GLY A 42 -2.42 16.33 15.14
N GLY A 43 -2.05 15.98 13.90
CA GLY A 43 -1.01 15.00 13.61
C GLY A 43 0.40 15.61 13.58
N TYR A 44 1.38 14.75 13.33
CA TYR A 44 2.77 15.14 13.14
C TYR A 44 3.46 14.19 12.14
N ILE A 45 4.63 14.61 11.62
CA ILE A 45 5.44 13.85 10.67
C ILE A 45 6.75 13.45 11.36
N PRO A 46 6.92 12.17 11.76
CA PRO A 46 8.16 11.72 12.40
C PRO A 46 9.43 11.92 11.57
N ASP A 47 9.34 11.72 10.25
CA ASP A 47 10.46 11.81 9.30
C ASP A 47 10.11 12.74 8.15
N GLU A 48 10.20 14.05 8.40
CA GLU A 48 9.92 15.08 7.39
C GLU A 48 10.84 14.95 6.17
N SER A 49 12.11 14.59 6.38
CA SER A 49 13.10 14.43 5.31
C SER A 49 12.76 13.27 4.37
N GLY A 50 12.40 12.11 4.93
CA GLY A 50 11.95 10.95 4.17
C GLY A 50 10.60 11.20 3.49
N CYS A 51 9.71 11.97 4.12
CA CYS A 51 8.43 12.35 3.54
C CYS A 51 8.61 13.24 2.30
N LEU A 52 9.46 14.27 2.37
CA LEU A 52 9.82 15.09 1.22
C LEU A 52 10.45 14.25 0.10
N ALA A 53 11.41 13.38 0.44
CA ALA A 53 12.03 12.47 -0.52
C ALA A 53 11.01 11.52 -1.18
N ARG A 54 9.93 11.14 -0.48
CA ARG A 54 8.84 10.36 -1.07
C ARG A 54 8.01 11.20 -2.06
N PHE A 55 7.76 12.49 -1.80
CA PHE A 55 7.16 13.37 -2.81
C PHE A 55 8.07 13.51 -4.04
N ASP A 56 9.37 13.70 -3.84
CA ASP A 56 10.35 13.73 -4.94
C ASP A 56 10.29 12.44 -5.77
N PHE A 57 10.32 11.29 -5.10
CA PHE A 57 10.24 9.99 -5.76
C PHE A 57 8.95 9.84 -6.59
N LEU A 58 7.80 10.18 -6.02
CA LEU A 58 6.52 10.02 -6.71
C LEU A 58 6.41 10.95 -7.94
N LEU A 59 6.89 12.18 -7.84
CA LEU A 59 6.84 13.14 -8.94
C LEU A 59 7.85 12.82 -10.04
N ASN A 60 9.11 12.57 -9.67
CA ASN A 60 10.18 12.32 -10.62
C ASN A 60 9.98 11.04 -11.44
N ASN A 61 9.20 10.09 -10.91
CA ASN A 61 8.86 8.84 -11.60
C ASN A 61 7.41 8.82 -12.12
N GLY A 62 6.71 9.97 -12.14
CA GLY A 62 5.35 10.08 -12.68
C GLY A 62 4.35 9.14 -12.01
N MET A 63 4.54 8.84 -10.72
CA MET A 63 3.67 7.95 -9.93
C MET A 63 2.62 8.72 -9.13
N TYR A 64 2.81 10.03 -8.90
CA TYR A 64 1.97 10.82 -8.00
C TYR A 64 0.48 10.83 -8.39
N ASP A 65 0.16 11.02 -9.68
CA ASP A 65 -1.20 11.02 -10.22
C ASP A 65 -1.79 9.61 -10.42
N ARG A 66 -0.90 8.62 -10.48
CA ARG A 66 -1.25 7.20 -10.60
C ARG A 66 -1.44 6.51 -9.26
N ALA A 67 -1.00 7.13 -8.17
CA ALA A 67 -1.12 6.57 -6.85
C ALA A 67 -2.52 6.80 -6.25
N THR A 68 -3.05 5.80 -5.55
CA THR A 68 -4.30 5.92 -4.76
C THR A 68 -4.02 5.92 -3.28
N ILE A 69 -2.97 5.20 -2.86
CA ILE A 69 -2.48 5.18 -1.49
C ILE A 69 -0.97 5.36 -1.53
N CYS A 70 -0.46 6.30 -0.76
CA CYS A 70 0.94 6.39 -0.36
C CYS A 70 0.96 6.78 1.12
N ALA A 71 1.13 5.79 1.99
CA ALA A 71 1.00 5.96 3.43
C ALA A 71 2.12 5.19 4.14
N ALA A 72 2.83 5.87 5.03
CA ALA A 72 3.82 5.28 5.92
C ALA A 72 3.71 6.00 7.27
N PRO A 73 3.71 5.30 8.41
CA PRO A 73 3.61 5.95 9.71
C PRO A 73 4.68 7.02 9.94
N ALA A 74 5.90 6.81 9.45
CA ALA A 74 6.98 7.80 9.52
C ALA A 74 6.69 9.10 8.77
N PHE A 75 5.78 9.08 7.79
CA PHE A 75 5.46 10.25 6.96
C PHE A 75 4.23 11.00 7.45
N GLY A 76 3.56 10.53 8.50
CA GLY A 76 2.45 11.26 9.10
C GLY A 76 1.59 10.35 9.95
N LEU A 77 1.42 10.71 11.22
CA LEU A 77 0.49 10.04 12.10
C LEU A 77 -0.18 11.00 13.09
N LYS A 78 -1.36 10.60 13.55
CA LYS A 78 -2.06 11.22 14.68
C LYS A 78 -2.18 10.18 15.77
N ALA A 79 -1.86 10.59 16.99
CA ALA A 79 -2.01 9.77 18.18
C ALA A 79 -2.78 10.55 19.26
N ASP A 80 -3.46 9.83 20.15
CA ASP A 80 -4.08 10.43 21.32
C ASP A 80 -3.05 10.81 22.40
N GLY A 81 -3.52 11.35 23.52
CA GLY A 81 -2.66 11.78 24.64
C GLY A 81 -1.88 10.65 25.31
N GLU A 82 -2.27 9.38 25.08
CA GLU A 82 -1.53 8.21 25.57
C GLU A 82 -0.54 7.69 24.52
N GLY A 83 -0.57 8.23 23.30
CA GLY A 83 0.23 7.79 22.16
C GLY A 83 -0.39 6.64 21.37
N ASN A 84 -1.69 6.36 21.53
CA ASN A 84 -2.40 5.39 20.69
C ASN A 84 -2.65 6.00 19.31
N VAL A 85 -2.24 5.29 18.27
CA VAL A 85 -2.39 5.74 16.89
C VAL A 85 -3.87 5.77 16.52
N GLN A 86 -4.33 6.93 16.04
CA GLN A 86 -5.68 7.17 15.55
C GLN A 86 -5.72 7.24 14.02
N THR A 87 -4.66 7.73 13.39
CA THR A 87 -4.58 7.91 11.94
C THR A 87 -3.15 7.78 11.44
N VAL A 88 -2.96 7.10 10.32
CA VAL A 88 -1.76 7.19 9.48
C VAL A 88 -2.16 7.92 8.20
N TYR A 89 -1.52 9.05 7.94
CA TYR A 89 -1.94 9.95 6.87
C TYR A 89 -1.48 9.46 5.49
N ASN A 90 -2.35 9.64 4.51
CA ASN A 90 -2.06 9.39 3.10
C ASN A 90 -1.53 10.67 2.44
N MET A 91 -0.40 10.57 1.75
CA MET A 91 0.26 11.72 1.13
C MET A 91 -0.59 12.37 0.02
N LEU A 92 -1.54 11.64 -0.56
CA LEU A 92 -2.28 12.03 -1.76
C LEU A 92 -3.64 12.66 -1.47
N GLY A 93 -4.07 12.70 -0.21
CA GLY A 93 -5.34 13.28 0.22
C GLY A 93 -6.07 12.48 1.29
N GLU A 94 -7.06 13.10 1.93
CA GLU A 94 -7.74 12.59 3.12
C GLU A 94 -8.52 11.29 2.90
N SER A 95 -9.01 11.04 1.68
CA SER A 95 -9.81 9.84 1.38
C SER A 95 -9.02 8.55 1.63
N GLY A 96 -7.71 8.58 1.40
CA GLY A 96 -6.81 7.46 1.62
C GLY A 96 -6.23 7.38 3.03
N ASP A 97 -6.50 8.35 3.91
CA ASP A 97 -6.01 8.31 5.29
C ASP A 97 -6.46 7.02 5.98
N LEU A 98 -5.53 6.36 6.66
CA LEU A 98 -5.76 5.09 7.33
C LEU A 98 -6.16 5.35 8.78
N LEU A 99 -7.44 5.18 9.09
CA LEU A 99 -8.02 5.38 10.40
C LEU A 99 -7.91 4.12 11.25
N ALA A 100 -7.65 4.28 12.54
CA ALA A 100 -7.74 3.21 13.51
C ALA A 100 -9.20 2.72 13.63
N GLY A 101 -9.42 1.46 13.34
CA GLY A 101 -10.66 0.73 13.61
C GLY A 101 -10.42 -0.33 14.67
N SER A 102 -11.47 -0.71 15.40
CA SER A 102 -11.42 -1.81 16.36
C SER A 102 -12.54 -2.81 16.13
N GLN A 103 -12.31 -4.02 16.63
CA GLN A 103 -13.33 -5.06 16.77
C GLN A 103 -13.13 -5.74 18.12
N GLY A 104 -14.22 -6.13 18.78
CA GLY A 104 -14.14 -6.74 20.12
C GLY A 104 -13.40 -5.87 21.13
N THR A 105 -12.68 -6.50 22.05
CA THR A 105 -11.83 -5.84 23.04
C THR A 105 -10.37 -5.92 22.60
N PRO A 106 -9.72 -4.79 22.26
CA PRO A 106 -8.32 -4.82 21.86
C PRO A 106 -7.40 -5.25 23.01
N PRO A 107 -6.46 -6.18 22.78
CA PRO A 107 -5.59 -6.72 23.82
C PRO A 107 -4.50 -5.72 24.24
N LEU A 108 -4.01 -4.91 23.29
CA LEU A 108 -2.99 -3.90 23.48
C LEU A 108 -3.32 -2.66 22.64
N PRO A 109 -2.82 -1.47 23.02
CA PRO A 109 -2.94 -0.28 22.20
C PRO A 109 -2.15 -0.40 20.90
N MET A 110 -2.67 0.21 19.83
CA MET A 110 -1.95 0.37 18.57
C MET A 110 -0.94 1.52 18.71
N LYS A 111 0.36 1.20 18.75
CA LYS A 111 1.45 2.17 18.99
C LYS A 111 2.36 2.32 17.77
N TYR A 112 2.92 3.52 17.61
CA TYR A 112 4.02 3.78 16.69
C TYR A 112 5.36 3.39 17.34
N ASP A 113 6.11 2.53 16.66
CA ASP A 113 7.49 2.20 16.98
C ASP A 113 8.40 3.13 16.18
N ALA A 114 9.06 4.07 16.86
CA ALA A 114 9.94 5.04 16.25
C ALA A 114 11.26 4.43 15.74
N ALA A 115 11.73 3.32 16.32
CA ALA A 115 12.96 2.66 15.89
C ALA A 115 12.72 1.89 14.59
N ALA A 116 11.60 1.15 14.52
CA ALA A 116 11.19 0.45 13.31
C ALA A 116 10.45 1.35 12.31
N LYS A 117 10.08 2.59 12.68
CA LYS A 117 9.29 3.50 11.84
C LYS A 117 7.95 2.89 11.38
N SER A 118 7.32 2.10 12.26
CA SER A 118 6.15 1.27 11.93
C SER A 118 5.05 1.37 12.98
N VAL A 119 3.82 1.00 12.64
CA VAL A 119 2.71 0.87 13.58
C VAL A 119 2.45 -0.61 13.88
N ILE A 120 2.42 -0.95 15.16
CA ILE A 120 2.14 -2.31 15.63
C ILE A 120 0.64 -2.55 15.65
N ILE A 121 0.19 -3.59 14.96
CA ILE A 121 -1.21 -3.99 14.81
C ILE A 121 -1.40 -5.38 15.40
N GLN A 122 -2.33 -5.51 16.34
CA GLN A 122 -2.62 -6.77 17.00
C GLN A 122 -4.13 -7.04 17.08
N ILE A 123 -4.50 -8.25 16.67
CA ILE A 123 -5.86 -8.78 16.69
C ILE A 123 -5.80 -10.21 17.22
N THR A 124 -6.62 -10.49 18.24
CA THR A 124 -6.78 -11.81 18.86
C THR A 124 -8.21 -12.31 18.67
N SER A 125 -8.51 -13.51 19.16
CA SER A 125 -9.89 -14.00 19.23
C SER A 125 -10.83 -13.11 20.06
N GLY A 126 -10.29 -12.35 21.02
CA GLY A 126 -11.07 -11.40 21.84
C GLY A 126 -11.31 -10.05 21.18
N GLY A 127 -10.62 -9.73 20.09
CA GLY A 127 -10.67 -8.42 19.45
C GLY A 127 -9.28 -7.83 19.17
N GLY A 128 -9.25 -6.62 18.62
CA GLY A 128 -8.03 -5.95 18.20
C GLY A 128 -8.24 -4.64 17.46
N TRP A 129 -7.11 -4.03 17.11
CA TRP A 129 -7.04 -2.84 16.26
C TRP A 129 -6.66 -3.23 14.84
N TYR A 130 -7.15 -2.47 13.87
CA TYR A 130 -6.75 -2.52 12.47
C TYR A 130 -6.72 -1.10 11.90
N LEU A 131 -6.12 -0.92 10.73
CA LEU A 131 -6.20 0.33 9.98
C LEU A 131 -7.15 0.17 8.80
N LYS A 132 -7.97 1.19 8.54
CA LYS A 132 -8.93 1.22 7.44
C LYS A 132 -8.88 2.58 6.73
N SER A 133 -8.85 2.60 5.40
CA SER A 133 -8.94 3.86 4.67
C SER A 133 -10.26 4.58 4.97
N ARG A 134 -10.18 5.91 5.13
CA ARG A 134 -11.31 6.80 5.45
C ARG A 134 -12.46 6.63 4.47
N ALA A 135 -12.16 6.52 3.19
CA ALA A 135 -13.13 6.24 2.14
C ALA A 135 -12.80 4.94 1.39
N ASN A 136 -13.73 4.48 0.55
CA ASN A 136 -13.44 3.42 -0.41
C ASN A 136 -12.46 3.94 -1.47
N GLN A 137 -11.45 3.14 -1.79
CA GLN A 137 -10.43 3.48 -2.77
C GLN A 137 -10.70 2.79 -4.09
N ILE A 138 -10.29 3.45 -5.17
CA ILE A 138 -10.17 2.84 -6.49
C ILE A 138 -9.02 1.83 -6.44
N ILE A 139 -9.26 0.64 -6.97
CA ILE A 139 -8.26 -0.44 -7.00
C ILE A 139 -7.39 -0.34 -8.25
N HIS A 140 -8.00 -0.28 -9.44
CA HIS A 140 -7.31 0.02 -10.68
C HIS A 140 -8.19 0.75 -11.69
N LYS A 141 -7.56 1.44 -12.64
CA LYS A 141 -8.23 2.08 -13.80
C LYS A 141 -7.78 1.48 -15.12
N ALA A 142 -6.55 1.01 -15.20
CA ALA A 142 -5.96 0.43 -16.41
C ALA A 142 -5.89 -1.09 -16.34
N GLY A 143 -5.38 -1.71 -17.42
CA GLY A 143 -5.14 -3.15 -17.47
C GLY A 143 -4.02 -3.65 -16.57
N THR A 144 -3.25 -2.75 -15.94
CA THR A 144 -2.16 -3.10 -15.03
C THR A 144 -2.16 -2.16 -13.82
N TYR A 145 -1.99 -2.70 -12.62
CA TYR A 145 -1.89 -1.95 -11.37
C TYR A 145 -0.80 -2.53 -10.47
N LEU A 146 -0.41 -1.79 -9.44
CA LEU A 146 0.70 -2.15 -8.58
C LEU A 146 0.36 -1.98 -7.09
N ILE A 147 0.90 -2.88 -6.28
CA ILE A 147 0.94 -2.80 -4.83
C ILE A 147 2.39 -2.95 -4.41
N ALA A 148 2.92 -2.00 -3.65
CA ALA A 148 4.18 -2.11 -2.95
C ALA A 148 3.97 -1.83 -1.48
N GLY A 149 4.82 -2.41 -0.64
CA GLY A 149 4.71 -2.20 0.79
C GLY A 149 5.79 -2.89 1.59
N ARG A 150 5.78 -2.60 2.88
CA ARG A 150 6.71 -3.15 3.87
C ARG A 150 5.95 -3.43 5.15
N MET A 151 5.95 -4.69 5.55
CA MET A 151 5.32 -5.16 6.77
C MET A 151 6.23 -6.18 7.46
N SER A 152 5.94 -6.43 8.73
CA SER A 152 6.56 -7.47 9.55
C SER A 152 5.44 -8.22 10.26
N ASP A 153 5.54 -9.53 10.34
CA ASP A 153 4.75 -10.32 11.27
C ASP A 153 5.59 -10.51 12.53
N LEU A 154 5.04 -10.14 13.69
CA LEU A 154 5.77 -10.08 14.95
C LEU A 154 5.56 -11.33 15.80
N ASN A 155 4.64 -12.21 15.42
CA ASN A 155 4.26 -13.35 16.23
C ASN A 155 4.36 -14.66 15.49
N ARG A 156 5.39 -15.42 15.87
CA ARG A 156 5.63 -16.77 15.35
C ARG A 156 4.65 -17.81 15.89
N ALA A 157 3.54 -17.41 16.50
CA ALA A 157 2.55 -18.32 17.09
C ALA A 157 1.14 -18.19 16.49
N ASP A 158 0.85 -17.14 15.72
CA ASP A 158 -0.41 -17.02 15.00
C ASP A 158 -0.25 -17.45 13.54
N ASN A 159 -1.17 -18.26 13.03
CA ASN A 159 -1.02 -18.90 11.71
C ASN A 159 -1.51 -17.98 10.57
N ASN A 160 -1.55 -16.66 10.78
CA ASN A 160 -2.36 -15.78 9.95
C ASN A 160 -1.56 -14.63 9.29
N GLY A 161 -0.46 -14.19 9.90
CA GLY A 161 0.36 -13.08 9.41
C GLY A 161 -0.40 -11.76 9.32
N ILE A 162 0.27 -10.74 8.78
CA ILE A 162 -0.31 -9.42 8.52
C ILE A 162 -0.56 -9.21 7.03
N GLN A 163 -1.72 -8.65 6.71
CA GLN A 163 -2.20 -8.39 5.36
C GLN A 163 -2.59 -6.92 5.20
N MET A 164 -2.29 -6.37 4.04
CA MET A 164 -2.75 -5.09 3.55
C MET A 164 -3.46 -5.31 2.21
N GLY A 165 -4.70 -4.87 2.07
CA GLY A 165 -5.40 -5.00 0.78
C GLY A 165 -6.90 -4.77 0.86
N TYR A 166 -7.56 -5.12 -0.24
CA TYR A 166 -8.99 -4.93 -0.38
C TYR A 166 -9.74 -6.23 -0.07
N ASN A 167 -10.90 -6.10 0.56
CA ASN A 167 -11.85 -7.19 0.65
C ASN A 167 -13.09 -6.85 -0.17
N ILE A 168 -13.45 -7.75 -1.08
CA ILE A 168 -14.66 -7.64 -1.86
C ILE A 168 -15.42 -8.95 -1.69
N SER A 169 -16.66 -8.86 -1.19
CA SER A 169 -17.53 -10.02 -0.98
C SER A 169 -16.86 -11.13 -0.16
N ASN A 170 -16.17 -10.76 0.93
CA ASN A 170 -15.44 -11.65 1.84
C ASN A 170 -14.22 -12.35 1.22
N LEU A 171 -13.74 -11.87 0.08
CA LEU A 171 -12.54 -12.37 -0.58
C LEU A 171 -11.44 -11.32 -0.49
N SER A 172 -10.23 -11.77 -0.12
CA SER A 172 -9.04 -10.93 -0.25
C SER A 172 -8.72 -10.74 -1.73
N MET A 173 -8.78 -9.48 -2.18
CA MET A 173 -8.54 -9.03 -3.54
C MET A 173 -7.40 -8.01 -3.52
N ALA A 174 -6.52 -8.05 -4.51
CA ALA A 174 -5.45 -7.06 -4.67
C ALA A 174 -4.77 -6.73 -3.32
N TYR A 175 -4.02 -7.69 -2.78
CA TYR A 175 -3.44 -7.60 -1.44
C TYR A 175 -1.95 -7.92 -1.43
N MET A 176 -1.28 -7.44 -0.38
CA MET A 176 0.04 -7.85 0.09
C MET A 176 -0.10 -8.55 1.45
N ARG A 177 0.72 -9.56 1.72
CA ARG A 177 0.80 -10.23 3.02
C ARG A 177 2.24 -10.53 3.41
N THR A 178 2.53 -10.50 4.70
CA THR A 178 3.79 -10.94 5.31
C THR A 178 3.46 -11.92 6.45
N MET A 179 4.21 -13.02 6.57
CA MET A 179 3.87 -14.12 7.48
C MET A 179 5.11 -14.88 7.98
N ILE A 180 5.34 -14.82 9.30
CA ILE A 180 6.23 -15.74 10.00
C ILE A 180 5.44 -17.01 10.30
N THR A 181 5.97 -18.18 9.95
CA THR A 181 5.29 -19.44 10.22
C THR A 181 5.24 -19.77 11.73
N ASN A 182 4.10 -20.28 12.20
CA ASN A 182 4.05 -21.38 13.17
C ASN A 182 3.31 -22.59 12.57
N GLY A 183 3.76 -23.81 12.85
CA GLY A 183 3.06 -25.03 12.42
C GLY A 183 3.37 -25.58 11.01
N GLN A 184 4.35 -25.01 10.29
CA GLN A 184 4.91 -25.45 8.98
C GLN A 184 3.89 -25.33 7.82
N ALA A 185 4.14 -24.74 6.64
CA ALA A 185 5.33 -24.74 5.79
C ALA A 185 5.51 -23.44 4.96
N VAL A 186 4.76 -22.37 5.26
CA VAL A 186 4.71 -21.15 4.44
C VAL A 186 5.32 -19.98 5.22
N THR A 187 6.56 -19.63 4.88
CA THR A 187 7.24 -18.40 5.32
C THR A 187 7.25 -17.42 4.16
N GLU A 188 6.79 -16.19 4.38
CA GLU A 188 6.68 -15.19 3.32
C GLU A 188 7.15 -13.83 3.82
N SER A 189 8.27 -13.34 3.28
CA SER A 189 8.64 -11.94 3.46
C SER A 189 7.59 -11.02 2.81
N TRP A 190 7.05 -11.46 1.68
CA TRP A 190 5.93 -10.86 0.99
C TRP A 190 5.18 -11.90 0.14
N ARG A 191 3.87 -11.70 0.02
CA ARG A 191 2.96 -12.37 -0.93
C ARG A 191 2.05 -11.32 -1.54
N TYR A 192 1.91 -11.32 -2.86
CA TYR A 192 0.90 -10.56 -3.58
C TYR A 192 -0.16 -11.49 -4.14
N GLY A 193 -1.44 -11.13 -4.01
CA GLY A 193 -2.51 -12.01 -4.46
C GLY A 193 -3.80 -11.33 -4.86
N THR A 194 -4.58 -12.05 -5.66
CA THR A 194 -5.92 -11.70 -6.11
C THR A 194 -6.68 -12.97 -6.54
N ARG A 195 -7.74 -12.83 -7.35
CA ARG A 195 -8.47 -13.93 -8.00
C ARG A 195 -8.28 -13.90 -9.52
N ASP A 196 -8.56 -15.04 -10.15
CA ASP A 196 -8.73 -15.10 -11.59
C ASP A 196 -10.05 -14.51 -12.08
N SER A 197 -10.23 -14.42 -13.40
CA SER A 197 -11.45 -13.90 -14.03
C SER A 197 -12.66 -14.83 -13.93
N GLY A 198 -12.57 -15.94 -13.20
CA GLY A 198 -13.77 -16.66 -12.77
C GLY A 198 -14.63 -15.82 -11.84
N TRP A 199 -14.03 -14.87 -11.12
CA TRP A 199 -14.77 -13.85 -10.37
C TRP A 199 -15.23 -12.68 -11.26
N PRO A 200 -16.45 -12.12 -11.09
CA PRO A 200 -17.48 -12.54 -10.13
C PRO A 200 -18.47 -13.58 -10.69
N ALA A 201 -18.42 -13.85 -12.01
CA ALA A 201 -19.46 -14.61 -12.72
C ALA A 201 -19.61 -16.07 -12.24
N ALA A 202 -18.51 -16.75 -11.94
CA ALA A 202 -18.48 -18.11 -11.39
C ALA A 202 -18.41 -18.13 -9.86
N GLY A 203 -18.76 -17.03 -9.19
CA GLY A 203 -18.68 -16.89 -7.73
C GLY A 203 -17.32 -16.37 -7.28
N THR A 204 -16.50 -17.23 -6.65
CA THR A 204 -15.31 -16.80 -5.91
C THR A 204 -14.05 -16.60 -6.76
N GLY A 205 -13.94 -17.28 -7.91
CA GLY A 205 -12.71 -17.36 -8.70
C GLY A 205 -11.57 -18.12 -8.00
N ASN A 206 -10.59 -18.62 -8.75
CA ASN A 206 -9.44 -19.29 -8.13
C ASN A 206 -8.49 -18.27 -7.49
N ALA A 207 -7.93 -18.61 -6.34
CA ALA A 207 -6.91 -17.79 -5.70
C ALA A 207 -5.62 -17.81 -6.54
N LEU A 208 -5.11 -16.63 -6.87
CA LEU A 208 -3.84 -16.47 -7.57
C LEU A 208 -2.90 -15.63 -6.71
N ASN A 209 -1.67 -16.10 -6.52
CA ASN A 209 -0.69 -15.39 -5.69
C ASN A 209 0.75 -15.71 -6.11
N VAL A 210 1.64 -14.78 -5.81
CA VAL A 210 3.09 -14.88 -5.97
C VAL A 210 3.74 -14.45 -4.65
N ALA A 211 4.79 -15.14 -4.21
CA ALA A 211 5.42 -14.88 -2.92
C ALA A 211 6.93 -15.14 -2.96
N ALA A 212 7.68 -14.48 -2.09
CA ALA A 212 9.07 -14.83 -1.78
C ALA A 212 9.11 -15.76 -0.55
N THR A 213 9.55 -16.99 -0.78
CA THR A 213 9.62 -18.03 0.24
C THR A 213 10.94 -17.97 0.99
N ILE A 214 11.03 -17.07 1.95
CA ILE A 214 11.95 -17.00 3.11
C ILE A 214 11.52 -15.74 3.85
N TYR A 215 11.17 -15.87 5.14
CA TYR A 215 10.73 -14.73 5.92
C TYR A 215 11.86 -13.74 6.20
N ALA A 216 11.57 -12.45 6.03
CA ALA A 216 12.35 -11.34 6.54
C ALA A 216 11.44 -10.13 6.79
N ASP A 217 11.73 -9.38 7.85
CA ASP A 217 10.97 -8.19 8.21
C ASP A 217 11.16 -7.07 7.19
N TYR A 218 10.06 -6.37 6.86
CA TYR A 218 10.07 -5.10 6.13
C TYR A 218 10.77 -5.14 4.77
N VAL A 219 10.77 -6.29 4.09
CA VAL A 219 11.40 -6.45 2.76
C VAL A 219 10.72 -5.53 1.75
N PRO A 220 11.46 -4.56 1.15
CA PRO A 220 10.96 -3.75 0.06
C PRO A 220 10.59 -4.62 -1.13
N SER A 221 9.32 -4.59 -1.51
CA SER A 221 8.76 -5.43 -2.56
C SER A 221 7.62 -4.74 -3.29
N ALA A 222 7.34 -5.20 -4.50
CA ALA A 222 6.21 -4.75 -5.30
C ALA A 222 5.58 -5.91 -6.08
N GLY A 223 4.24 -5.95 -6.12
CA GLY A 223 3.45 -6.84 -6.96
C GLY A 223 2.84 -6.05 -8.12
N LEU A 224 3.17 -6.44 -9.34
CA LEU A 224 2.58 -5.90 -10.57
C LEU A 224 1.50 -6.87 -11.07
N PHE A 225 0.28 -6.39 -11.20
CA PHE A 225 -0.88 -7.19 -11.58
C PHE A 225 -1.30 -6.83 -13.00
N LYS A 226 -1.03 -7.72 -13.96
CA LYS A 226 -1.37 -7.53 -15.39
C LYS A 226 -2.70 -8.23 -15.68
N VAL A 227 -3.80 -7.48 -15.54
CA VAL A 227 -5.19 -8.00 -15.51
C VAL A 227 -5.55 -8.74 -16.79
N SER A 228 -5.33 -8.12 -17.96
CA SER A 228 -5.67 -8.70 -19.26
C SER A 228 -4.77 -9.87 -19.66
N GLN A 229 -3.58 -9.97 -19.08
CA GLN A 229 -2.63 -11.06 -19.32
C GLN A 229 -2.80 -12.21 -18.31
N GLY A 230 -3.53 -11.98 -17.22
CA GLY A 230 -3.70 -12.98 -16.17
C GLY A 230 -2.45 -13.22 -15.34
N VAL A 231 -1.54 -12.24 -15.22
CA VAL A 231 -0.23 -12.43 -14.58
C VAL A 231 -0.08 -11.59 -13.32
N ILE A 232 0.51 -12.16 -12.27
CA ILE A 232 1.05 -11.40 -11.14
C ILE A 232 2.56 -11.61 -11.13
N GLU A 233 3.31 -10.50 -11.10
CA GLU A 233 4.77 -10.49 -11.02
C GLU A 233 5.20 -9.85 -9.69
N GLY A 234 6.05 -10.54 -8.94
CA GLY A 234 6.62 -10.06 -7.68
C GLY A 234 8.06 -9.62 -7.86
N TYR A 235 8.35 -8.38 -7.49
CA TYR A 235 9.65 -7.74 -7.57
C TYR A 235 10.22 -7.50 -6.17
N GLU A 236 11.52 -7.72 -6.03
CA GLU A 236 12.29 -7.39 -4.84
C GLU A 236 13.59 -6.69 -5.25
N LYS A 237 13.95 -5.58 -4.58
CA LYS A 237 15.19 -4.83 -4.84
C LYS A 237 15.36 -4.43 -6.32
N GLY A 238 14.25 -4.19 -7.01
CA GLY A 238 14.20 -3.84 -8.42
C GLY A 238 14.57 -4.96 -9.39
N LYS A 239 14.31 -6.21 -9.01
CA LYS A 239 14.41 -7.38 -9.89
C LYS A 239 13.12 -8.19 -9.79
N LEU A 240 12.71 -8.78 -10.91
CA LEU A 240 11.66 -9.79 -10.92
C LEU A 240 12.17 -11.03 -10.15
N THR A 241 11.43 -11.43 -9.13
CA THR A 241 11.80 -12.55 -8.25
C THR A 241 10.90 -13.75 -8.46
N ALA A 242 9.61 -13.52 -8.73
CA ALA A 242 8.65 -14.58 -8.94
C ALA A 242 7.48 -14.10 -9.83
N SER A 243 6.79 -15.05 -10.47
CA SER A 243 5.58 -14.76 -11.23
C SER A 243 4.59 -15.93 -11.17
N THR A 244 3.32 -15.64 -11.45
CA THR A 244 2.26 -16.65 -11.55
C THR A 244 1.27 -16.27 -12.64
N ASN A 245 0.59 -17.28 -13.20
CA ASN A 245 -0.36 -17.11 -14.30
C ASN A 245 -1.73 -17.68 -13.94
N SER A 246 -2.78 -16.96 -14.31
CA SER A 246 -4.16 -17.40 -14.21
C SER A 246 -4.45 -18.49 -15.24
N VAL A 247 -5.15 -19.55 -14.80
CA VAL A 247 -5.63 -20.62 -15.69
C VAL A 247 -6.71 -20.11 -16.65
N THR A 248 -7.46 -19.07 -16.27
CA THR A 248 -8.49 -18.46 -17.13
C THR A 248 -7.90 -17.47 -18.15
N GLY A 249 -6.59 -17.22 -18.11
CA GLY A 249 -5.90 -16.24 -18.97
C GLY A 249 -6.12 -14.77 -18.58
N ARG A 250 -6.90 -14.48 -17.54
CA ARG A 250 -7.14 -13.12 -17.01
C ARG A 250 -7.22 -13.12 -15.49
N LEU A 251 -6.86 -11.99 -14.88
CA LEU A 251 -7.15 -11.73 -13.46
C LEU A 251 -8.59 -11.23 -13.32
N ALA A 252 -9.11 -11.29 -12.10
CA ALA A 252 -10.33 -10.59 -11.72
C ALA A 252 -10.21 -9.11 -12.07
N ASP A 253 -11.21 -8.59 -12.78
CA ASP A 253 -11.29 -7.17 -13.13
C ASP A 253 -12.01 -6.40 -12.01
N LEU A 254 -11.27 -5.53 -11.34
CA LEU A 254 -11.70 -4.74 -10.19
C LEU A 254 -11.86 -3.26 -10.56
N SER A 255 -11.86 -2.91 -11.85
CA SER A 255 -11.90 -1.51 -12.32
C SER A 255 -13.19 -0.79 -11.96
N ASN A 256 -14.27 -1.53 -11.75
CA ASN A 256 -15.58 -1.01 -11.32
C ASN A 256 -15.81 -1.16 -9.81
N ASN A 257 -14.78 -1.54 -9.04
CA ASN A 257 -14.88 -1.76 -7.61
C ASN A 257 -14.13 -0.69 -6.83
N ASN A 258 -14.84 -0.12 -5.86
CA ASN A 258 -14.24 0.71 -4.83
C ASN A 258 -14.46 0.03 -3.48
N ALA A 259 -13.38 -0.22 -2.75
CA ALA A 259 -13.41 -0.89 -1.46
C ALA A 259 -12.48 -0.19 -0.46
N PRO A 260 -12.74 -0.28 0.85
CA PRO A 260 -11.79 0.24 1.83
C PRO A 260 -10.48 -0.57 1.76
N LEU A 261 -9.35 0.12 1.76
CA LEU A 261 -8.06 -0.50 2.05
C LEU A 261 -8.01 -0.81 3.54
N LEU A 262 -7.54 -1.99 3.90
CA LEU A 262 -7.48 -2.45 5.28
C LEU A 262 -6.11 -3.07 5.56
N ILE A 263 -5.57 -2.82 6.75
CA ILE A 263 -4.30 -3.35 7.23
C ILE A 263 -4.53 -4.00 8.60
N GLY A 264 -4.21 -5.28 8.70
CA GLY A 264 -4.45 -6.14 9.86
C GLY A 264 -4.37 -7.59 9.44
N GLY A 265 -5.19 -8.47 10.02
CA GLY A 265 -5.28 -9.85 9.55
C GLY A 265 -6.04 -9.98 8.23
N ALA A 266 -6.06 -11.20 7.68
CA ALA A 266 -6.88 -11.51 6.52
C ALA A 266 -8.36 -11.20 6.80
N GLN A 267 -9.02 -10.51 5.89
CA GLN A 267 -10.43 -10.15 6.08
C GLN A 267 -11.35 -11.31 5.71
N THR A 268 -12.31 -11.58 6.58
CA THR A 268 -13.30 -12.65 6.46
C THR A 268 -14.71 -12.10 6.64
N ALA A 269 -15.73 -12.93 6.41
CA ALA A 269 -17.12 -12.56 6.67
C ALA A 269 -17.39 -12.15 8.13
N GLY A 270 -16.57 -12.62 9.07
CA GLY A 270 -16.69 -12.30 10.50
C GLY A 270 -15.88 -11.08 10.95
N GLY A 271 -15.20 -10.38 10.03
CA GLY A 271 -14.32 -9.25 10.35
C GLY A 271 -12.86 -9.51 9.98
N VAL A 272 -11.94 -8.78 10.62
CA VAL A 272 -10.50 -8.88 10.39
C VAL A 272 -9.96 -10.05 11.22
N ALA A 273 -9.25 -10.99 10.60
CA ALA A 273 -8.70 -12.16 11.32
C ALA A 273 -7.64 -11.76 12.35
N ALA A 274 -7.35 -12.68 13.25
CA ALA A 274 -6.26 -12.51 14.21
C ALA A 274 -4.92 -12.34 13.48
N CYS A 275 -4.08 -11.44 13.98
CA CYS A 275 -2.73 -11.19 13.51
C CYS A 275 -1.95 -10.47 14.62
N TYR A 276 -0.63 -10.54 14.55
CA TYR A 276 0.21 -9.61 15.30
C TYR A 276 1.40 -9.22 14.41
N GLY A 277 1.32 -8.05 13.80
CA GLY A 277 2.35 -7.55 12.90
C GLY A 277 2.59 -6.05 13.03
N ALA A 278 3.44 -5.53 12.16
CA ALA A 278 3.77 -4.13 12.05
C ALA A 278 3.68 -3.65 10.60
N PHE A 279 3.06 -2.49 10.43
CA PHE A 279 2.90 -1.80 9.15
C PHE A 279 3.90 -0.66 9.04
N MET A 280 4.73 -0.65 7.98
CA MET A 280 5.75 0.37 7.78
C MET A 280 5.50 1.25 6.55
N ASP A 281 5.04 0.67 5.42
CA ASP A 281 4.92 1.43 4.17
C ASP A 281 3.90 0.79 3.23
N ALA A 282 3.18 1.62 2.47
CA ALA A 282 2.23 1.25 1.44
C ALA A 282 2.33 2.22 0.25
N LEU A 283 2.38 1.65 -0.96
CA LEU A 283 2.17 2.38 -2.21
C LEU A 283 1.24 1.55 -3.12
N TYR A 284 0.14 2.15 -3.55
CA TYR A 284 -0.79 1.56 -4.51
C TYR A 284 -0.87 2.45 -5.73
N LEU A 285 -0.65 1.88 -6.92
CA LEU A 285 -0.84 2.58 -8.19
C LEU A 285 -2.02 1.97 -8.93
N HIS A 286 -3.03 2.78 -9.29
CA HIS A 286 -4.20 2.32 -10.06
C HIS A 286 -3.87 2.03 -11.53
N THR A 287 -2.72 2.51 -12.00
CA THR A 287 -2.13 2.28 -13.31
C THR A 287 -0.62 2.16 -13.15
N ALA A 288 -0.04 1.05 -13.58
CA ALA A 288 1.39 0.79 -13.42
C ALA A 288 2.00 0.03 -14.60
N ASP A 289 3.31 0.09 -14.71
CA ASP A 289 4.13 -0.73 -15.59
C ASP A 289 5.30 -1.39 -14.84
N GLU A 290 6.14 -2.11 -15.57
CA GLU A 290 7.30 -2.81 -15.02
C GLU A 290 8.34 -1.87 -14.41
N SER A 291 8.53 -0.68 -14.96
CA SER A 291 9.48 0.31 -14.43
C SER A 291 9.04 0.78 -13.05
N ASP A 292 7.73 0.94 -12.83
CA ASP A 292 7.19 1.26 -11.51
C ASP A 292 7.46 0.16 -10.50
N ALA A 293 7.30 -1.12 -10.89
CA ALA A 293 7.57 -2.25 -10.01
C ALA A 293 9.04 -2.36 -9.63
N ILE A 294 9.94 -2.08 -10.57
CA ILE A 294 11.39 -2.03 -10.32
C ILE A 294 11.74 -0.92 -9.33
N LEU A 295 11.13 0.26 -9.46
CA LEU A 295 11.39 1.40 -8.58
C LEU A 295 10.74 1.20 -7.20
N ALA A 296 9.47 0.81 -7.16
CA ALA A 296 8.70 0.65 -5.94
C ALA A 296 9.21 -0.51 -5.05
N SER A 297 9.77 -1.57 -5.65
CA SER A 297 10.40 -2.66 -4.88
C SER A 297 11.75 -2.29 -4.26
N ARG A 298 12.19 -1.03 -4.39
CA ARG A 298 13.36 -0.46 -3.71
C ARG A 298 12.99 0.56 -2.64
N LEU A 299 11.70 0.79 -2.37
CA LEU A 299 11.27 1.82 -1.41
C LEU A 299 11.89 1.60 -0.03
N GLY A 300 12.58 2.64 0.46
CA GLY A 300 13.22 2.65 1.77
C GLY A 300 14.51 1.84 1.89
N ILE A 301 15.14 1.52 0.75
CA ILE A 301 16.59 1.30 0.60
C ILE A 301 17.24 2.66 0.31
#